data_AF-A0AAT9GS64-F1
#
_entry.id   AF-A0AAT9GS64-F1
#
_cell.length_a   1.000
_cell.length_b   1.000
_cell.length_c   1.000
_cell.angle_alpha   90.00
_cell.angle_beta   90.00
_cell.angle_gamma   90.00
#
_symmetry.space_group_name_H-M   'P 1'
#
loop_
_entity.id
_entity.type
_entity.pdbx_description
1 polymer ?
#
loop_
_entity_poly.entity_id
_entity_poly.type
_entity_poly.pdbx_seq_one_letter_code
_entity_poly.pdbx_strand_id
1 'polypeptide(L)'
;MVKVIISCMDYRLTEEIHKRANEDTLIFRNAGANVKEFLERLKEIKPDEIIYLPHTDCAAMKLVYNVIKQCDKVNQEVDEKLISQFKDKKFESLEELERLNAKINEEMLKQITPNIKTELIDVKKIQWPNKIAKVYFYPPNARPKEIGAYILQSNSINDVNADIYIAKEKLGFKEVYDCSSDTCKQI
;
A
#
# COMPACT_ATOMS: atom_id res chain seq x y z
N MET A 1 8.52 3.37 -22.08
CA MET A 1 8.62 4.12 -20.82
C MET A 1 7.91 3.30 -19.76
N VAL A 2 8.61 2.87 -18.72
CA VAL A 2 8.06 2.06 -17.63
C VAL A 2 7.57 2.98 -16.52
N LYS A 3 6.25 3.07 -16.38
CA LYS A 3 5.59 3.86 -15.34
C LYS A 3 5.13 2.95 -14.21
N VAL A 4 5.43 3.33 -12.97
CA VAL A 4 5.00 2.60 -11.77
C VAL A 4 4.14 3.50 -10.88
N ILE A 5 3.02 2.97 -10.40
CA ILE A 5 2.23 3.58 -9.31
C ILE A 5 2.43 2.74 -8.05
N ILE A 6 2.73 3.39 -6.93
CA ILE A 6 2.79 2.76 -5.61
C ILE A 6 1.74 3.42 -4.73
N SER A 7 0.84 2.64 -4.14
CA SER A 7 -0.25 3.17 -3.31
C SER A 7 -0.67 2.21 -2.20
N CYS A 8 -1.66 2.60 -1.39
CA CYS A 8 -2.18 1.76 -0.33
C CYS A 8 -3.25 0.79 -0.86
N MET A 9 -3.44 -0.33 -0.16
CA MET A 9 -4.53 -1.26 -0.42
C MET A 9 -5.92 -0.72 -0.09
N ASP A 10 -6.03 0.49 0.45
CA ASP A 10 -7.29 1.09 0.88
C ASP A 10 -8.32 1.17 -0.25
N TYR A 11 -9.56 0.79 0.08
CA TYR A 11 -10.66 0.72 -0.86
C TYR A 11 -11.05 2.05 -1.51
N ARG A 12 -10.71 3.18 -0.88
CA ARG A 12 -11.02 4.52 -1.36
C ARG A 12 -10.13 4.94 -2.53
N LEU A 13 -9.04 4.22 -2.80
CA LEU A 13 -8.00 4.66 -3.75
C LEU A 13 -8.12 4.06 -5.16
N THR A 14 -8.91 3.01 -5.36
CA THR A 14 -8.92 2.28 -6.65
C THR A 14 -9.26 3.19 -7.83
N GLU A 15 -10.26 4.06 -7.70
CA GLU A 15 -10.62 5.00 -8.78
C GLU A 15 -9.52 6.05 -9.02
N GLU A 16 -8.92 6.58 -7.95
CA GLU A 16 -7.85 7.57 -8.04
C GLU A 16 -6.59 7.01 -8.72
N ILE A 17 -6.27 5.75 -8.45
CA ILE A 17 -5.17 5.02 -9.10
C ILE A 17 -5.50 4.81 -10.58
N HIS A 18 -6.71 4.36 -10.91
CA HIS A 18 -7.13 4.12 -12.30
C HIS A 18 -7.08 5.38 -13.15
N LYS A 19 -7.49 6.54 -12.62
CA LYS A 19 -7.41 7.84 -13.34
C LYS A 19 -5.96 8.22 -13.72
N ARG A 20 -4.97 7.70 -13.01
CA ARG A 20 -3.54 8.00 -13.18
C ARG A 20 -2.78 6.90 -13.94
N ALA A 21 -3.40 5.75 -14.15
CA ALA A 21 -2.82 4.59 -14.83
C ALA A 21 -3.27 4.51 -16.30
N ASN A 22 -2.38 4.03 -17.16
CA ASN A 22 -2.70 3.54 -18.51
C ASN A 22 -2.48 2.02 -18.57
N GLU A 23 -2.66 1.37 -19.73
CA GLU A 23 -2.51 -0.10 -19.85
C GLU A 23 -1.10 -0.60 -19.50
N ASP A 24 -0.06 0.20 -19.79
CA ASP A 24 1.35 -0.16 -19.56
C ASP A 24 1.86 0.17 -18.13
N THR A 25 1.02 0.77 -17.28
CA THR A 25 1.42 1.15 -15.91
C THR A 25 1.49 -0.09 -15.01
N LEU A 26 2.58 -0.28 -14.29
CA LEU A 26 2.65 -1.28 -13.22
C LEU A 26 2.15 -0.66 -11.92
N ILE A 27 1.29 -1.36 -11.19
CA ILE A 27 0.67 -0.87 -9.95
C ILE A 27 1.09 -1.78 -8.80
N PHE A 28 1.65 -1.20 -7.74
CA PHE A 28 1.99 -1.88 -6.50
C PHE A 28 1.16 -1.32 -5.35
N ARG A 29 0.53 -2.21 -4.57
CA ARG A 29 -0.35 -1.84 -3.46
C ARG A 29 -0.14 -2.76 -2.26
N ASN A 30 0.08 -2.17 -1.10
CA ASN A 30 0.18 -2.85 0.19
C ASN A 30 -0.40 -1.97 1.32
N ALA A 31 -0.31 -2.41 2.56
CA ALA A 31 -0.71 -1.62 3.72
C ALA A 31 0.24 -0.43 3.90
N GLY A 32 -0.32 0.78 3.79
CA GLY A 32 0.42 2.02 4.06
C GLY A 32 1.29 2.53 2.90
N ALA A 33 1.20 1.93 1.71
CA ALA A 33 2.05 2.26 0.57
C ALA A 33 3.55 2.16 0.94
N ASN A 34 3.90 1.05 1.61
CA ASN A 34 5.23 0.78 2.16
C ASN A 34 6.20 0.37 1.05
N VAL A 35 7.10 1.27 0.66
CA VAL A 35 8.06 1.08 -0.44
C VAL A 35 9.10 0.03 -0.10
N LYS A 36 9.42 -0.17 1.19
CA LYS A 36 10.43 -1.14 1.63
C LYS A 36 10.19 -2.54 1.07
N GLU A 37 8.92 -2.96 0.99
CA GLU A 37 8.52 -4.28 0.46
C GLU A 37 8.75 -4.44 -1.04
N PHE A 38 8.72 -3.33 -1.78
CA PHE A 38 8.86 -3.33 -3.24
C PHE A 38 10.26 -2.94 -3.71
N LEU A 39 11.16 -2.54 -2.80
CA LEU A 39 12.40 -1.85 -3.14
C LEU A 39 13.29 -2.66 -4.10
N GLU A 40 13.53 -3.94 -3.80
CA GLU A 40 14.36 -4.79 -4.66
C GLU A 40 13.72 -4.98 -6.04
N ARG A 41 12.40 -5.16 -6.07
CA ARG A 41 11.66 -5.30 -7.33
C ARG A 41 11.70 -4.03 -8.18
N LEU A 42 11.62 -2.86 -7.54
CA LEU A 42 11.74 -1.57 -8.23
C LEU A 42 13.15 -1.37 -8.82
N LYS A 43 14.20 -1.83 -8.13
CA LYS A 43 15.59 -1.83 -8.66
C LYS A 43 15.74 -2.71 -9.90
N GLU A 44 15.03 -3.83 -9.95
CA GLU A 44 15.01 -4.72 -11.12
C GLU A 44 14.24 -4.10 -12.29
N ILE A 45 13.06 -3.53 -12.02
CA ILE A 45 12.19 -2.92 -13.03
C ILE A 45 12.84 -1.68 -13.65
N LYS A 46 13.56 -0.88 -12.86
CA LYS A 46 14.18 0.40 -13.27
C LYS A 46 13.15 1.35 -13.92
N PRO A 47 12.11 1.78 -13.19
CA PRO A 47 11.06 2.63 -13.74
C PRO A 47 11.58 4.00 -14.18
N ASP A 48 11.05 4.48 -15.31
CA ASP A 48 11.30 5.82 -15.84
C ASP A 48 10.55 6.89 -15.03
N GLU A 49 9.39 6.53 -14.47
CA GLU A 49 8.55 7.41 -13.65
C GLU A 49 7.92 6.59 -12.50
N ILE A 50 7.94 7.15 -11.29
CA ILE A 50 7.16 6.64 -10.16
C ILE A 50 6.13 7.68 -9.72
N ILE A 51 4.87 7.28 -9.62
CA ILE A 51 3.83 8.04 -8.93
C ILE A 51 3.58 7.37 -7.58
N TYR A 52 3.88 8.08 -6.50
CA TYR A 52 3.73 7.59 -5.14
C TYR A 52 2.51 8.26 -4.47
N LEU A 53 1.53 7.44 -4.11
CA LEU A 53 0.20 7.87 -3.65
C LEU A 53 -0.11 7.31 -2.25
N PRO A 54 0.58 7.76 -1.18
CA PRO A 54 0.13 7.54 0.19
C PRO A 54 -1.17 8.31 0.45
N HIS A 55 -1.86 8.04 1.56
CA HIS A 55 -3.12 8.71 1.87
C HIS A 55 -3.32 9.00 3.36
N THR A 56 -4.18 9.96 3.66
CA THR A 56 -4.61 10.28 5.03
C THR A 56 -5.65 9.28 5.55
N ASP A 57 -5.82 9.23 6.88
CA ASP A 57 -6.72 8.29 7.55
C ASP A 57 -6.39 6.82 7.21
N CYS A 58 -5.09 6.51 7.19
CA CYS A 58 -4.56 5.21 6.81
C CYS A 58 -4.63 4.21 7.98
N ALA A 59 -5.32 3.09 7.77
CA ALA A 59 -5.44 2.05 8.78
C ALA A 59 -4.07 1.42 9.16
N ALA A 60 -3.14 1.32 8.21
CA ALA A 60 -1.79 0.84 8.47
C ALA A 60 -1.00 1.82 9.37
N MET A 61 -1.15 3.13 9.15
CA MET A 61 -0.51 4.14 10.00
C MET A 61 -1.16 4.22 11.38
N LYS A 62 -2.47 3.96 11.49
CA LYS A 62 -3.13 3.78 12.79
C LYS A 62 -2.54 2.59 13.55
N LEU A 63 -2.30 1.47 12.87
CA LEU A 63 -1.63 0.31 13.47
C LEU A 63 -0.22 0.68 13.96
N VAL A 64 0.58 1.35 13.13
CA VAL A 64 1.92 1.83 13.52
C VAL A 64 1.85 2.73 14.75
N TYR A 65 0.94 3.70 14.75
CA TYR A 65 0.72 4.60 15.87
C TYR A 65 0.41 3.82 17.15
N ASN A 66 -0.53 2.87 17.10
CA ASN A 66 -0.92 2.09 18.27
C ASN A 66 0.21 1.18 18.77
N VAL A 67 0.96 0.53 17.88
CA VAL A 67 2.10 -0.31 18.30
C VAL A 67 3.16 0.54 19.02
N ILE A 68 3.47 1.74 18.51
CA ILE A 68 4.54 2.59 19.06
C ILE A 68 4.08 3.35 20.32
N LYS A 69 2.87 3.91 20.33
CA LYS A 69 2.38 4.80 21.39
C LYS A 69 1.49 4.09 22.42
N GLN A 70 0.87 2.97 22.06
CA GLN A 70 -0.08 2.24 22.91
C GLN A 70 0.39 0.80 23.24
N CYS A 71 1.56 0.39 22.76
CA CYS A 71 2.15 -0.94 22.99
C CYS A 71 1.29 -2.10 22.47
N ASP A 72 0.51 -1.87 21.40
CA ASP A 72 -0.20 -2.94 20.70
C ASP A 72 0.78 -3.99 20.16
N LYS A 73 0.35 -5.26 20.17
CA LYS A 73 1.18 -6.38 19.70
C LYS A 73 0.89 -6.70 18.24
N VAL A 74 1.95 -6.90 17.47
CA VAL A 74 1.93 -7.45 16.10
C VAL A 74 2.85 -8.67 16.02
N ASN A 75 2.73 -9.46 14.96
CA ASN A 75 3.71 -10.52 14.70
C ASN A 75 5.06 -9.91 14.25
N GLN A 76 6.12 -10.73 14.24
CA GLN A 76 7.46 -10.30 13.87
C GLN A 76 7.53 -9.76 12.44
N GLU A 77 6.82 -10.39 11.49
CA GLU A 77 6.87 -9.98 10.08
C GLU A 77 6.32 -8.57 9.86
N VAL A 78 5.18 -8.22 10.50
CA VAL A 78 4.62 -6.86 10.46
C VAL A 78 5.55 -5.86 11.16
N ASP A 79 6.16 -6.25 12.28
CA ASP A 79 7.12 -5.39 12.97
C ASP A 79 8.31 -5.05 12.05
N GLU A 80 8.90 -6.04 11.41
CA GLU A 80 10.06 -5.88 10.55
C GLU A 80 9.74 -5.12 9.25
N LYS A 81 8.62 -5.44 8.60
CA LYS A 81 8.25 -4.84 7.31
C LYS A 81 7.65 -3.45 7.44
N LEU A 82 6.77 -3.21 8.41
CA LEU A 82 6.00 -1.97 8.52
C LEU A 82 6.42 -1.08 9.71
N ILE A 83 6.53 -1.63 10.92
CA ILE A 83 6.66 -0.83 12.15
C ILE A 83 8.08 -0.29 12.37
N SER A 84 9.10 -1.14 12.17
CA SER A 84 10.48 -0.91 12.59
C SER A 84 11.08 0.40 12.08
N GLN A 85 10.71 0.83 10.87
CA GLN A 85 11.17 2.07 10.25
C GLN A 85 10.77 3.35 11.02
N PHE A 86 9.78 3.25 11.92
CA PHE A 86 9.25 4.37 12.69
C PHE A 86 9.66 4.38 14.16
N LYS A 87 10.26 3.30 14.68
CA LYS A 87 10.55 3.14 16.13
C LYS A 87 11.43 4.25 16.70
N ASP A 88 12.44 4.68 15.94
CA ASP A 88 13.37 5.74 16.35
C ASP A 88 12.94 7.14 15.89
N LYS A 89 11.71 7.29 15.40
CA LYS A 89 11.19 8.55 14.88
C LYS A 89 10.28 9.23 15.90
N LYS A 90 10.30 10.56 15.88
CA LYS A 90 9.42 11.39 16.70
C LYS A 90 8.21 11.82 15.89
N PHE A 91 7.03 11.61 16.44
CA PHE A 91 5.73 12.06 15.94
C PHE A 91 4.74 12.06 17.12
N GLU A 92 3.80 13.00 17.14
CA GLU A 92 2.80 13.16 18.21
C GLU A 92 1.37 12.89 17.75
N SER A 93 1.14 12.84 16.43
CA SER A 93 -0.19 12.58 15.87
C SER A 93 -0.14 11.58 14.72
N LEU A 94 -1.32 11.02 14.39
CA LEU A 94 -1.48 10.18 13.20
C LEU A 94 -1.14 10.96 11.92
N GLU A 95 -1.53 12.23 11.85
CA GLU A 95 -1.26 13.07 10.67
C GLU A 95 0.25 13.30 10.48
N GLU A 96 0.98 13.56 11.57
CA GLU A 96 2.44 13.65 11.52
C GLU A 96 3.08 12.35 11.06
N LEU A 97 2.58 11.21 11.54
CA LEU A 97 3.05 9.88 11.14
C LEU A 97 2.79 9.61 9.65
N GLU A 98 1.62 9.99 9.11
CA GLU A 98 1.29 9.85 7.70
C GLU A 98 2.21 10.70 6.80
N ARG A 99 2.51 11.94 7.22
CA ARG A 99 3.49 12.81 6.53
C ARG A 99 4.91 12.23 6.61
N LEU A 100 5.28 11.68 7.77
CA LEU A 100 6.56 11.03 7.98
C LEU A 100 6.69 9.78 7.10
N ASN A 101 5.65 8.96 6.99
CA ASN A 101 5.58 7.81 6.08
C ASN A 101 5.81 8.26 4.63
N ALA A 102 5.09 9.28 4.16
CA ALA A 102 5.27 9.79 2.81
C ALA A 102 6.72 10.23 2.55
N LYS A 103 7.32 10.97 3.48
CA LYS A 103 8.72 11.45 3.37
C LYS A 103 9.73 10.30 3.36
N ILE A 104 9.64 9.37 4.29
CA ILE A 104 10.60 8.25 4.40
C ILE A 104 10.58 7.41 3.12
N ASN A 105 9.39 7.08 2.62
CA ASN A 105 9.23 6.26 1.43
C ASN A 105 9.66 6.99 0.16
N GLU A 106 9.40 8.30 0.03
CA GLU A 106 9.92 9.09 -1.09
C GLU A 106 11.45 9.09 -1.13
N GLU A 107 12.13 9.22 0.02
CA GLU A 107 13.60 9.13 0.09
C GLU A 107 14.13 7.74 -0.32
N MET A 108 13.38 6.67 -0.04
CA MET A 108 13.73 5.34 -0.56
C MET A 108 13.56 5.27 -2.09
N LEU A 109 12.48 5.84 -2.62
CA LEU A 109 12.23 5.86 -4.06
C LEU A 109 13.28 6.66 -4.84
N LYS A 110 13.85 7.72 -4.26
CA LYS A 110 14.92 8.52 -4.88
C LYS A 110 16.17 7.71 -5.20
N GLN A 111 16.35 6.55 -4.55
CA GLN A 111 17.43 5.61 -4.84
C GLN A 111 17.17 4.77 -6.10
N ILE A 112 15.93 4.75 -6.60
CA ILE A 112 15.49 3.99 -7.77
C ILE A 112 15.48 4.86 -9.02
N THR A 113 14.83 6.02 -8.94
CA THR A 113 14.72 6.97 -10.07
C THR A 113 14.59 8.39 -9.53
N PRO A 114 15.16 9.41 -10.20
CA PRO A 114 14.96 10.80 -9.81
C PRO A 114 13.57 11.34 -10.19
N ASN A 115 12.82 10.66 -11.06
CA ASN A 115 11.52 11.13 -11.57
C ASN A 115 10.37 10.55 -10.73
N ILE A 116 10.12 11.19 -9.59
CA ILE A 116 9.09 10.77 -8.63
C ILE A 116 8.06 11.88 -8.46
N LYS A 117 6.78 11.50 -8.52
CA LYS A 117 5.65 12.37 -8.17
C LYS A 117 4.99 11.82 -6.92
N THR A 118 5.22 12.47 -5.78
CA THR A 118 4.56 12.13 -4.51
C THR A 118 3.32 12.98 -4.29
N GLU A 119 2.19 12.36 -3.99
CA GLU A 119 0.94 13.03 -3.63
C GLU A 119 0.33 12.33 -2.40
N LEU A 120 0.32 13.00 -1.24
CA LEU A 120 -0.43 12.51 -0.08
C LEU A 120 -1.92 12.79 -0.29
N ILE A 121 -2.67 11.78 -0.71
CA ILE A 121 -4.10 11.89 -1.00
C ILE A 121 -4.87 12.12 0.30
N ASP A 122 -5.58 13.25 0.36
CA ASP A 122 -6.55 13.50 1.41
C ASP A 122 -7.86 12.76 1.10
N VAL A 123 -8.06 11.61 1.74
CA VAL A 123 -9.23 10.77 1.45
C VAL A 123 -10.54 11.48 1.76
N LYS A 124 -10.57 12.52 2.61
CA LYS A 124 -11.80 13.29 2.86
C LYS A 124 -12.22 14.18 1.69
N LYS A 125 -11.33 14.41 0.72
CA LYS A 125 -11.56 15.27 -0.45
C LYS A 125 -11.92 14.50 -1.71
N ILE A 126 -11.93 13.17 -1.66
CA ILE A 126 -12.31 12.31 -2.79
C ILE A 126 -13.69 11.70 -2.55
N GLN A 127 -14.36 11.34 -3.63
CA GLN A 127 -15.62 10.59 -3.54
C GLN A 127 -15.33 9.16 -3.10
N TRP A 128 -16.03 8.70 -2.06
CA TRP A 128 -15.84 7.33 -1.57
C TRP A 128 -16.76 6.38 -2.34
N PRO A 129 -16.25 5.25 -2.85
CA PRO A 129 -17.09 4.19 -3.37
C PRO A 129 -17.81 3.46 -2.24
N ASN A 130 -18.84 2.71 -2.58
CA ASN A 130 -19.48 1.79 -1.63
C ASN A 130 -18.47 0.75 -1.16
N LYS A 131 -18.27 0.64 0.16
CA LYS A 131 -17.29 -0.28 0.73
C LYS A 131 -17.70 -1.74 0.51
N ILE A 132 -16.77 -2.52 -0.03
CA ILE A 132 -16.81 -3.97 -0.16
C ILE A 132 -15.85 -4.54 0.89
N ALA A 133 -16.36 -5.33 1.83
CA ALA A 133 -15.57 -5.87 2.94
C ALA A 133 -14.73 -7.10 2.53
N LYS A 134 -14.00 -7.00 1.42
CA LYS A 134 -13.17 -8.06 0.82
C LYS A 134 -11.81 -7.50 0.44
N VAL A 135 -10.81 -8.39 0.43
CA VAL A 135 -9.45 -8.09 -0.03
C VAL A 135 -9.17 -8.92 -1.28
N TYR A 136 -8.60 -8.31 -2.30
CA TYR A 136 -8.20 -8.99 -3.53
C TYR A 136 -6.73 -8.76 -3.81
N PHE A 137 -5.99 -9.83 -4.08
CA PHE A 137 -4.62 -9.78 -4.57
C PHE A 137 -4.61 -9.87 -6.09
N TYR A 138 -3.84 -9.00 -6.74
CA TYR A 138 -3.69 -8.95 -8.19
C TYR A 138 -2.21 -8.79 -8.59
N PRO A 139 -1.81 -9.26 -9.78
CA PRO A 139 -0.48 -8.96 -10.31
C PRO A 139 -0.38 -7.47 -10.71
N PRO A 140 0.83 -6.90 -10.84
CA PRO A 140 0.99 -5.44 -10.97
C PRO A 140 0.45 -4.86 -12.28
N ASN A 141 0.34 -5.68 -13.33
CA ASN A 141 -0.22 -5.30 -14.63
C ASN A 141 -1.75 -5.42 -14.69
N ALA A 142 -2.40 -6.05 -13.70
CA ALA A 142 -3.85 -6.17 -13.70
C ALA A 142 -4.54 -4.85 -13.32
N ARG A 143 -5.81 -4.74 -13.73
CA ARG A 143 -6.72 -3.65 -13.40
C ARG A 143 -7.92 -4.22 -12.64
N PRO A 144 -7.88 -4.19 -11.30
CA PRO A 144 -8.97 -4.69 -10.45
C PRO A 144 -10.31 -4.03 -10.80
N LYS A 145 -11.39 -4.79 -10.91
CA LYS A 145 -12.72 -4.22 -11.22
C LYS A 145 -13.53 -3.93 -9.97
N GLU A 146 -13.07 -4.41 -8.81
CA GLU A 146 -13.72 -4.34 -7.51
C GLU A 146 -13.50 -2.96 -6.87
N ILE A 147 -14.08 -1.93 -7.49
CA ILE A 147 -14.11 -0.58 -6.91
C ILE A 147 -14.81 -0.65 -5.55
N GLY A 148 -14.16 -0.14 -4.52
CA GLY A 148 -14.64 -0.21 -3.14
C GLY A 148 -14.18 -1.43 -2.35
N ALA A 149 -13.41 -2.35 -2.94
CA ALA A 149 -12.69 -3.40 -2.21
C ALA A 149 -11.24 -3.00 -1.89
N TYR A 150 -10.63 -3.70 -0.93
CA TYR A 150 -9.22 -3.52 -0.62
C TYR A 150 -8.39 -4.33 -1.60
N ILE A 151 -7.34 -3.74 -2.17
CA ILE A 151 -6.57 -4.38 -3.25
C ILE A 151 -5.09 -4.42 -2.88
N LEU A 152 -4.54 -5.63 -2.81
CA LEU A 152 -3.10 -5.87 -2.78
C LEU A 152 -2.60 -6.08 -4.21
N GLN A 153 -1.47 -5.46 -4.56
CA GLN A 153 -0.84 -5.67 -5.86
C GLN A 153 0.67 -5.82 -5.70
N SER A 154 1.18 -6.99 -6.06
CA SER A 154 2.61 -7.29 -6.08
C SER A 154 2.90 -8.40 -7.10
N ASN A 155 4.17 -8.69 -7.32
CA ASN A 155 4.61 -9.77 -8.20
C ASN A 155 4.26 -11.16 -7.69
N SER A 156 4.28 -11.35 -6.38
CA SER A 156 3.87 -12.58 -5.71
C SER A 156 3.01 -12.27 -4.51
N ILE A 157 2.08 -13.16 -4.21
CA ILE A 157 1.27 -13.06 -3.01
C ILE A 157 2.11 -13.18 -1.73
N ASN A 158 3.23 -13.91 -1.81
CA ASN A 158 4.16 -14.06 -0.70
C ASN A 158 4.83 -12.74 -0.31
N ASP A 159 4.92 -11.79 -1.24
CA ASP A 159 5.54 -10.48 -0.97
C ASP A 159 4.70 -9.71 0.05
N VAL A 160 3.38 -9.89 0.00
CA VAL A 160 2.36 -9.17 0.79
C VAL A 160 1.78 -9.99 1.94
N ASN A 161 2.50 -11.02 2.42
CA ASN A 161 2.05 -11.86 3.54
C ASN A 161 1.77 -11.07 4.83
N ALA A 162 2.62 -10.08 5.14
CA ALA A 162 2.39 -9.19 6.27
C ALA A 162 1.11 -8.35 6.10
N ASP A 163 0.79 -7.91 4.88
CA ASP A 163 -0.44 -7.17 4.60
C ASP A 163 -1.68 -8.03 4.71
N ILE A 164 -1.60 -9.29 4.26
CA ILE A 164 -2.67 -10.27 4.43
C ILE A 164 -2.92 -10.52 5.92
N TYR A 165 -1.86 -10.64 6.73
CA TYR A 165 -1.98 -10.72 8.19
C TYR A 165 -2.63 -9.47 8.77
N ILE A 166 -2.21 -8.26 8.36
CA ILE A 166 -2.83 -7.01 8.81
C ILE A 166 -4.32 -7.00 8.48
N ALA A 167 -4.68 -7.37 7.25
CA ALA A 167 -6.07 -7.41 6.82
C ALA A 167 -6.92 -8.38 7.67
N LYS A 168 -6.45 -9.61 7.87
CA LYS A 168 -7.18 -10.64 8.63
C LYS A 168 -7.24 -10.33 10.12
N GLU A 169 -6.08 -10.12 10.74
CA GLU A 169 -5.94 -10.10 12.21
C GLU A 169 -6.11 -8.72 12.84
N LYS A 170 -5.88 -7.64 12.07
CA LYS A 170 -5.98 -6.26 12.58
C LYS A 170 -7.17 -5.50 12.04
N LEU A 171 -7.62 -5.80 10.83
CA LEU A 171 -8.74 -5.12 10.19
C LEU A 171 -10.02 -5.97 10.10
N GLY A 172 -9.94 -7.26 10.42
CA GLY A 172 -11.10 -8.16 10.54
C GLY A 172 -11.66 -8.67 9.20
N PHE A 173 -10.88 -8.62 8.12
CA PHE A 173 -11.30 -9.18 6.83
C PHE A 173 -11.29 -10.71 6.87
N LYS A 174 -12.43 -11.32 6.56
CA LYS A 174 -12.57 -12.79 6.48
C LYS A 174 -12.39 -13.33 5.07
N GLU A 175 -12.56 -12.45 4.08
CA GLU A 175 -12.59 -12.80 2.67
C GLU A 175 -11.39 -12.16 1.97
N VAL A 176 -10.35 -12.96 1.73
CA VAL A 176 -9.17 -12.59 0.96
C VAL A 176 -9.12 -13.49 -0.28
N TYR A 177 -8.95 -12.91 -1.46
CA TYR A 177 -8.93 -13.62 -2.73
C TYR A 177 -7.62 -13.40 -3.48
N ASP A 178 -7.06 -14.45 -4.05
CA ASP A 178 -5.96 -14.42 -5.00
C ASP A 178 -6.52 -14.43 -6.43
N CYS A 179 -6.33 -13.33 -7.16
CA CYS A 179 -6.71 -13.14 -8.55
C CYS A 179 -5.49 -13.08 -9.49
N SER A 180 -4.41 -13.78 -9.16
CA SER A 180 -3.23 -13.95 -10.02
C SER A 180 -3.47 -14.83 -11.25
N SER A 181 -4.57 -15.60 -11.26
CA SER A 181 -4.99 -16.44 -12.38
C SER A 181 -6.32 -15.96 -12.97
N ASP A 182 -6.78 -16.57 -14.07
CA ASP A 182 -8.05 -16.25 -14.72
C ASP A 182 -9.28 -16.36 -13.78
N THR A 183 -9.12 -17.04 -12.64
CA THR A 183 -10.15 -17.15 -11.60
C THR A 183 -9.61 -16.69 -10.25
N CYS A 184 -10.40 -15.90 -9.53
CA CYS A 184 -10.08 -15.50 -8.16
C CYS A 184 -10.40 -16.64 -7.17
N LYS A 185 -9.44 -17.01 -6.32
CA LYS A 185 -9.59 -18.07 -5.31
C LYS A 185 -9.47 -17.51 -3.90
N GLN A 186 -10.35 -17.91 -2.99
CA GLN A 186 -10.26 -17.49 -1.59
C GLN A 186 -9.10 -18.18 -0.87
N ILE A 187 -8.39 -17.44 0.00
CA ILE A 187 -7.21 -17.87 0.77
C ILE A 187 -7.26 -17.46 2.25
#